data_AF-A0A925UXL4-F1
#
_entry.id   AF-A0A925UXL4-F1
#
_cell.length_a   1.000
_cell.length_b   1.000
_cell.length_c   1.000
_cell.angle_alpha   90.00
_cell.angle_beta   90.00
_cell.angle_gamma   90.00
#
_symmetry.space_group_name_H-M   'P 1'
#
loop_
_entity.id
_entity.type
_entity.pdbx_description
1 polymer ?
#
loop_
_entity_poly.entity_id
_entity_poly.type
_entity_poly.pdbx_seq_one_letter_code
_entity_poly.pdbx_strand_id
1 'polypeptide(L)'
;MPTVQRSSDVVESHSERVVMAGISGAILIAIGIVLFLFRGEGTFTILSIMLLSGGAAAILYAGYCAMQVRKVASFEIVCPYCSSKVNLVAAPDRDVSCRSCLRMIPIIDGKPIKVTQVRCGYCNALNYYSDKTVALLCEECNHEIPVSRADGQTAHSKFAVVDDDKTYELRLIAYEHLTEELISALQSSLALNRNQVKQMLQELPCTLLTGIPKRKAEMLSAQLTGHGASCQFFPIG
;
A
#
# COMPACT_ATOMS: atom_id res chain seq x y z
N MET A 1 -18.57 -9.67 12.83
CA MET A 1 -18.95 -10.43 11.61
C MET A 1 -17.71 -11.16 11.13
N PRO A 2 -17.78 -12.46 10.78
CA PRO A 2 -16.59 -13.24 10.51
C PRO A 2 -15.90 -12.71 9.24
N THR A 3 -14.64 -12.35 9.37
CA THR A 3 -13.77 -11.98 8.26
C THR A 3 -13.62 -13.18 7.34
N VAL A 4 -13.72 -12.98 6.02
CA VAL A 4 -13.49 -14.05 5.04
C VAL A 4 -12.04 -14.52 5.21
N GLN A 5 -11.86 -15.67 5.85
CA GLN A 5 -10.55 -16.25 6.12
C GLN A 5 -10.07 -16.99 4.87
N ARG A 6 -8.80 -16.80 4.53
CA ARG A 6 -8.15 -17.52 3.43
C ARG A 6 -7.90 -18.96 3.84
N SER A 7 -8.02 -19.88 2.89
CA SER A 7 -7.79 -21.29 3.18
C SER A 7 -6.31 -21.56 3.46
N SER A 8 -5.39 -20.79 2.88
CA SER A 8 -3.97 -20.86 3.19
C SER A 8 -3.67 -20.65 4.67
N ASP A 9 -4.27 -19.63 5.28
CA ASP A 9 -3.92 -19.18 6.63
C ASP A 9 -4.53 -20.12 7.68
N VAL A 10 -5.73 -20.64 7.39
CA VAL A 10 -6.37 -21.69 8.17
C VAL A 10 -5.56 -22.99 8.07
N VAL A 11 -5.16 -23.41 6.87
CA VAL A 11 -4.32 -24.59 6.67
C VAL A 11 -2.97 -24.44 7.37
N GLU A 12 -2.33 -23.27 7.29
CA GLU A 12 -1.05 -22.97 7.94
C GLU A 12 -1.18 -23.09 9.46
N SER A 13 -2.19 -22.47 10.07
CA SER A 13 -2.41 -22.55 11.52
C SER A 13 -2.73 -23.98 12.01
N HIS A 14 -3.49 -24.75 11.23
CA HIS A 14 -3.75 -26.15 11.57
C HIS A 14 -2.51 -27.02 11.34
N SER A 15 -1.71 -26.73 10.31
CA SER A 15 -0.46 -27.47 10.03
C SER A 15 0.59 -27.24 11.11
N GLU A 16 0.72 -26.02 11.63
CA GLU A 16 1.63 -25.70 12.74
C GLU A 16 1.24 -26.50 13.99
N ARG A 17 -0.05 -26.56 14.31
CA ARG A 17 -0.57 -27.36 15.43
C ARG A 17 -0.35 -28.85 15.23
N VAL A 18 -0.48 -29.36 14.01
CA VAL A 18 -0.17 -30.76 13.67
C VAL A 18 1.31 -31.06 13.88
N VAL A 19 2.21 -30.18 13.43
CA VAL A 19 3.65 -30.36 13.56
C VAL A 19 4.07 -30.29 15.03
N MET A 20 3.62 -29.28 15.77
CA MET A 20 3.96 -29.14 17.20
C MET A 20 3.42 -30.31 18.03
N ALA A 21 2.13 -30.66 17.88
CA ALA A 21 1.52 -31.76 18.62
C ALA A 21 2.06 -33.14 18.20
N GLY A 22 2.36 -33.32 16.92
CA GLY A 22 2.94 -34.56 16.38
C GLY A 22 4.35 -34.82 16.89
N ILE A 23 5.24 -33.82 16.80
CA ILE A 23 6.63 -33.95 17.25
C ILE A 23 6.70 -34.11 18.78
N SER A 24 5.98 -33.27 19.53
CA SER A 24 5.95 -33.37 20.99
C SER A 24 5.34 -34.70 21.46
N GLY A 25 4.29 -35.18 20.81
CA GLY A 25 3.69 -36.49 21.08
C GLY A 25 4.67 -37.64 20.82
N ALA A 26 5.40 -37.62 19.70
CA ALA A 26 6.40 -38.64 19.39
C ALA A 26 7.55 -38.67 20.40
N ILE A 27 8.03 -37.50 20.84
CA ILE A 27 9.09 -37.39 21.86
C ILE A 27 8.60 -37.93 23.21
N LEU A 28 7.38 -37.58 23.63
CA LEU A 28 6.79 -38.07 24.88
C LEU A 28 6.64 -39.60 24.88
N ILE A 29 6.22 -40.18 23.76
CA ILE A 29 6.14 -41.64 23.61
C ILE A 29 7.54 -42.27 23.67
N ALA A 30 8.53 -41.71 22.96
CA ALA A 30 9.89 -42.24 22.97
C ALA A 30 10.49 -42.25 24.39
N ILE A 31 10.38 -41.15 25.13
CA ILE A 31 10.84 -41.06 26.53
C ILE A 31 10.03 -42.01 27.42
N GLY A 32 8.72 -42.09 27.23
CA GLY A 32 7.85 -43.02 27.96
C GLY A 32 8.22 -44.49 27.76
N ILE A 33 8.53 -44.89 26.52
CA ILE A 33 8.99 -46.25 26.18
C ILE A 33 10.34 -46.55 26.84
N VAL A 34 11.30 -45.63 26.76
CA VAL A 34 12.62 -45.82 27.38
C VAL A 34 12.48 -45.98 28.90
N LEU A 35 11.71 -45.11 29.57
CA LEU A 35 11.45 -45.22 31.01
C LEU A 35 10.69 -46.50 31.39
N PHE A 36 9.84 -47.00 30.50
CA PHE A 36 9.13 -48.26 30.70
C PHE A 36 10.04 -49.50 30.55
N LEU A 37 11.03 -49.44 29.66
CA LEU A 37 12.02 -50.51 29.49
C LEU A 37 13.05 -50.52 30.64
N PHE A 38 13.44 -49.35 31.15
CA PHE A 38 14.37 -49.19 32.29
C PHE A 38 13.65 -49.05 33.65
N ARG A 39 12.52 -49.73 33.83
CA ARG A 39 11.60 -49.66 34.98
C ARG A 39 12.16 -50.27 36.29
N GLY A 40 13.46 -50.21 36.54
CA GLY A 40 14.10 -50.76 37.75
C GLY A 40 13.32 -50.39 39.03
N GLU A 41 13.06 -51.40 39.86
CA GLU A 41 12.30 -51.35 41.13
C GLU A 41 10.95 -50.59 41.13
N GLY A 42 10.39 -50.28 39.96
CA GLY A 42 9.03 -49.74 39.83
C GLY A 42 8.86 -48.23 40.08
N THR A 43 9.92 -47.49 40.41
CA THR A 43 9.84 -46.05 40.72
C THR A 43 9.43 -45.18 39.51
N PHE A 44 9.72 -45.60 38.28
CA PHE A 44 9.40 -44.85 37.04
C PHE A 44 8.11 -45.30 36.32
N THR A 45 7.31 -46.14 36.96
CA THR A 45 6.12 -46.76 36.34
C THR A 45 4.97 -45.81 36.09
N ILE A 46 4.61 -45.05 37.11
CA ILE A 46 3.50 -44.08 37.03
C ILE A 46 3.86 -42.97 36.03
N LEU A 47 5.11 -42.51 36.06
CA LEU A 47 5.61 -41.50 35.14
C LEU A 47 5.61 -41.99 33.69
N SER A 48 6.12 -43.19 33.41
CA SER A 48 6.11 -43.75 32.04
C SER A 48 4.69 -43.90 31.49
N ILE A 49 3.73 -44.35 32.30
CA ILE A 49 2.32 -44.47 31.88
C ILE A 49 1.70 -43.10 31.59
N MET A 50 2.00 -42.07 32.40
CA MET A 50 1.56 -40.69 32.13
C MET A 50 2.16 -40.13 30.83
N LEU A 51 3.44 -40.36 30.56
CA LEU A 51 4.07 -39.93 29.31
C LEU A 51 3.51 -40.64 28.08
N LEU A 52 3.28 -41.96 28.18
CA LEU A 52 2.70 -42.75 27.09
C LEU A 52 1.26 -42.33 26.77
N SER A 53 0.43 -42.13 27.80
CA SER A 53 -0.96 -41.68 27.61
C SER A 53 -1.04 -40.24 27.10
N GLY A 54 -0.21 -39.32 27.62
CA GLY A 54 -0.12 -37.95 27.13
C GLY A 54 0.38 -37.86 25.69
N GLY A 55 1.41 -38.65 25.34
CA GLY A 55 1.92 -38.74 23.97
C GLY A 55 0.89 -39.31 22.99
N ALA A 56 0.16 -40.36 23.39
CA ALA A 56 -0.92 -40.93 22.58
C ALA A 56 -2.06 -39.92 22.33
N ALA A 57 -2.46 -39.17 23.36
CA ALA A 57 -3.46 -38.11 23.23
C ALA A 57 -3.01 -36.98 22.28
N ALA A 58 -1.75 -36.57 22.36
CA ALA A 58 -1.17 -35.57 21.46
C ALA A 58 -1.16 -36.02 20.00
N ILE A 59 -0.81 -37.30 19.74
CA ILE A 59 -0.85 -37.87 18.39
C ILE A 59 -2.28 -37.97 17.85
N LEU A 60 -3.24 -38.39 18.68
CA LEU A 60 -4.66 -38.41 18.30
C LEU A 60 -5.16 -37.01 17.94
N TYR A 61 -4.78 -35.98 18.71
CA TYR A 61 -5.11 -34.59 18.44
C TYR A 61 -4.46 -34.08 17.14
N ALA A 62 -3.21 -34.45 16.87
CA ALA A 62 -2.54 -34.15 15.60
C ALA A 62 -3.28 -34.81 14.42
N GLY A 63 -3.71 -36.07 14.56
CA GLY A 63 -4.52 -36.77 13.57
C GLY A 63 -5.86 -36.08 13.32
N TYR A 64 -6.54 -35.60 14.37
CA TYR A 64 -7.77 -34.83 14.26
C TYR A 64 -7.58 -33.50 13.50
N CYS A 65 -6.52 -32.75 13.83
CA CYS A 65 -6.18 -31.52 13.12
C CYS A 65 -5.84 -31.77 11.64
N ALA A 66 -5.11 -32.85 11.33
CA ALA A 66 -4.80 -33.24 9.96
C ALA A 66 -6.06 -33.60 9.15
N MET A 67 -7.05 -34.22 9.78
CA MET A 67 -8.36 -34.48 9.14
C MET A 67 -9.13 -33.18 8.88
N GLN A 68 -9.04 -32.17 9.74
CA GLN A 68 -9.67 -30.86 9.49
C GLN A 68 -9.03 -30.13 8.31
N VAL A 69 -7.71 -30.19 8.14
CA VAL A 69 -7.01 -29.60 6.98
C VAL A 69 -7.56 -30.13 5.66
N ARG A 70 -7.85 -31.44 5.58
CA ARG A 70 -8.43 -32.06 4.38
C ARG A 70 -9.87 -31.64 4.10
N LYS A 71 -10.60 -31.13 5.09
CA LYS A 71 -12.00 -30.69 4.96
C LYS A 71 -12.12 -29.21 4.59
N VAL A 72 -11.03 -28.45 4.56
CA VAL A 72 -11.07 -27.03 4.17
C VAL A 72 -11.37 -26.96 2.67
N ALA A 73 -12.59 -26.57 2.32
CA ALA A 73 -12.98 -26.30 0.94
C ALA A 73 -12.09 -25.19 0.38
N SER A 74 -11.48 -25.41 -0.79
CA SER A 74 -10.67 -24.41 -1.48
C SER A 74 -11.47 -23.81 -2.63
N PHE A 75 -11.99 -22.61 -2.45
CA PHE A 75 -12.51 -21.80 -3.54
C PHE A 75 -11.34 -21.05 -4.18
N GLU A 76 -11.05 -21.34 -5.45
CA GLU A 76 -9.94 -20.74 -6.19
C GLU A 76 -10.41 -19.53 -6.98
N ILE A 77 -9.76 -18.38 -6.78
CA ILE A 77 -9.97 -17.15 -7.53
C ILE A 77 -8.65 -16.73 -8.18
N VAL A 78 -8.70 -16.33 -9.45
CA VAL A 78 -7.54 -15.78 -10.15
C VAL A 78 -7.52 -14.27 -9.97
N CYS A 79 -6.40 -13.72 -9.50
CA CYS A 79 -6.22 -12.29 -9.34
C CYS A 79 -6.19 -11.60 -10.72
N PRO A 80 -7.06 -10.60 -10.99
CA PRO A 80 -7.12 -9.93 -12.28
C PRO A 80 -5.92 -9.00 -12.55
N TYR A 81 -5.11 -8.69 -11.51
CA TYR A 81 -3.94 -7.81 -11.65
C TYR A 81 -2.66 -8.58 -11.99
N CYS A 82 -2.36 -9.65 -11.25
CA CYS A 82 -1.10 -10.39 -11.38
C CYS A 82 -1.29 -11.86 -11.82
N SER A 83 -2.52 -12.28 -12.10
CA SER A 83 -2.88 -13.66 -12.48
C SER A 83 -2.50 -14.75 -11.46
N SER A 84 -2.12 -14.37 -10.24
CA SER A 84 -1.84 -15.33 -9.17
C SER A 84 -3.14 -15.96 -8.66
N LYS A 85 -3.08 -17.25 -8.32
CA LYS A 85 -4.19 -17.99 -7.71
C LYS A 85 -4.32 -17.64 -6.24
N VAL A 86 -5.53 -17.32 -5.80
CA VAL A 86 -5.89 -17.01 -4.42
C VAL A 86 -6.91 -18.06 -3.95
N ASN A 87 -6.52 -18.85 -2.95
CA ASN A 87 -7.38 -19.90 -2.40
C ASN A 87 -8.09 -19.38 -1.13
N LEU A 88 -9.41 -19.51 -1.11
CA LEU A 88 -10.30 -19.06 -0.04
C LEU A 88 -11.06 -20.23 0.55
N VAL A 89 -11.50 -20.11 1.82
CA VAL A 89 -12.30 -21.16 2.50
C VAL A 89 -13.74 -21.20 1.99
N ALA A 90 -14.27 -20.05 1.57
CA ALA A 90 -15.63 -19.87 1.10
C ALA A 90 -15.67 -18.87 -0.06
N ALA A 91 -16.77 -18.86 -0.80
CA ALA A 91 -17.02 -17.83 -1.80
C ALA A 91 -17.03 -16.44 -1.12
N PRO A 92 -16.21 -15.49 -1.57
CA PRO A 92 -16.14 -14.17 -0.96
C PRO A 92 -17.28 -13.26 -1.42
N ASP A 93 -18.04 -12.71 -0.48
CA ASP A 93 -19.07 -11.69 -0.77
C ASP A 93 -18.51 -10.26 -0.83
N ARG A 94 -17.21 -10.09 -0.56
CA ARG A 94 -16.53 -8.79 -0.45
C ARG A 94 -15.19 -8.83 -1.16
N ASP A 95 -14.65 -7.65 -1.43
CA ASP A 95 -13.35 -7.50 -2.06
C ASP A 95 -12.24 -8.11 -1.16
N VAL A 96 -11.28 -8.81 -1.77
CA VAL A 96 -10.23 -9.58 -1.07
C VAL A 96 -8.87 -9.10 -1.52
N SER A 97 -7.92 -8.88 -0.59
CA SER A 97 -6.54 -8.53 -0.99
C SER A 97 -5.83 -9.70 -1.68
N CYS A 98 -4.91 -9.41 -2.58
CA CYS A 98 -4.02 -10.41 -3.17
C CYS A 98 -2.68 -10.40 -2.43
N ARG A 99 -2.12 -11.55 -2.04
CA ARG A 99 -0.78 -11.58 -1.39
C ARG A 99 0.37 -11.27 -2.35
N SER A 100 0.24 -11.62 -3.63
CA SER A 100 1.31 -11.44 -4.60
C SER A 100 1.52 -9.98 -5.04
N CYS A 101 0.44 -9.20 -5.18
CA CYS A 101 0.53 -7.79 -5.61
C CYS A 101 0.00 -6.80 -4.57
N LEU A 102 -0.48 -7.28 -3.41
CA LEU A 102 -1.04 -6.48 -2.31
C LEU A 102 -2.26 -5.61 -2.68
N ARG A 103 -2.79 -5.73 -3.90
CA ARG A 103 -3.99 -5.02 -4.36
C ARG A 103 -5.27 -5.72 -3.94
N MET A 104 -6.33 -4.94 -3.73
CA MET A 104 -7.68 -5.43 -3.46
C MET A 104 -8.32 -5.93 -4.77
N ILE A 105 -8.72 -7.20 -4.80
CA ILE A 105 -9.46 -7.81 -5.90
C ILE A 105 -10.93 -7.40 -5.77
N PRO A 106 -11.51 -6.69 -6.75
CA PRO A 106 -12.91 -6.33 -6.72
C PRO A 106 -13.78 -7.54 -7.07
N ILE A 107 -14.78 -7.83 -6.23
CA ILE A 107 -15.65 -9.02 -6.35
C ILE A 107 -17.13 -8.61 -6.36
N ILE A 108 -17.90 -9.12 -7.32
CA ILE A 108 -19.37 -9.00 -7.37
C ILE A 108 -19.95 -10.41 -7.48
N ASP A 109 -20.96 -10.72 -6.67
CA ASP A 109 -21.67 -12.00 -6.68
C ASP A 109 -20.73 -13.22 -6.60
N GLY A 110 -19.69 -13.12 -5.76
CA GLY A 110 -18.70 -14.20 -5.57
C GLY A 110 -17.69 -14.38 -6.70
N LYS A 111 -17.71 -13.52 -7.73
CA LYS A 111 -16.79 -13.59 -8.88
C LYS A 111 -15.90 -12.34 -8.99
N PRO A 112 -14.62 -12.50 -9.33
CA PRO A 112 -13.74 -11.37 -9.61
C PRO A 112 -14.21 -10.64 -10.86
N ILE A 113 -14.29 -9.31 -10.79
CA ILE A 113 -14.59 -8.47 -11.95
C ILE A 113 -13.32 -8.29 -12.78
N LYS A 114 -13.48 -8.14 -14.09
CA LYS A 114 -12.38 -7.76 -14.98
C LYS A 114 -11.88 -6.35 -14.62
N VAL A 115 -10.56 -6.18 -14.60
CA VAL A 115 -9.92 -4.87 -14.44
C VAL A 115 -9.44 -4.38 -15.79
N THR A 116 -9.59 -3.09 -16.03
CA THR A 116 -9.12 -2.41 -17.24
C THR A 116 -7.87 -1.61 -16.90
N GLN A 117 -6.91 -1.60 -17.83
CA GLN A 117 -5.64 -0.90 -17.69
C GLN A 117 -5.75 0.48 -18.34
N VAL A 118 -5.25 1.51 -17.67
CA VAL A 118 -5.17 2.88 -18.19
C VAL A 118 -3.83 3.49 -17.82
N ARG A 119 -3.23 4.23 -18.75
CA ARG A 119 -2.00 4.98 -18.49
C ARG A 119 -2.37 6.40 -18.04
N CYS A 120 -1.68 6.89 -17.03
CA CYS A 120 -1.85 8.26 -16.57
C CYS A 120 -1.39 9.25 -17.67
N GLY A 121 -2.21 10.23 -18.03
CA GLY A 121 -1.83 11.26 -19.01
C GLY A 121 -0.67 12.16 -18.55
N TYR A 122 -0.45 12.28 -17.24
CA TYR A 122 0.59 13.12 -16.65
C TYR A 122 1.96 12.41 -16.50
N CYS A 123 2.04 11.33 -15.72
CA CYS A 123 3.30 10.62 -15.47
C CYS A 123 3.49 9.34 -16.31
N ASN A 124 2.51 8.97 -17.15
CA ASN A 124 2.53 7.74 -17.95
C ASN A 124 2.58 6.42 -17.15
N ALA A 125 2.35 6.48 -15.84
CA ALA A 125 2.24 5.31 -14.97
C ALA A 125 1.03 4.45 -15.30
N LEU A 126 1.18 3.13 -15.12
CA LEU A 126 0.13 2.15 -15.39
C LEU A 126 -0.81 2.03 -14.18
N ASN A 127 -2.06 2.41 -14.37
CA ASN A 127 -3.11 2.33 -13.36
C ASN A 127 -4.20 1.35 -13.81
N TYR A 128 -5.00 0.90 -12.85
CA TYR A 128 -6.00 -0.14 -13.06
C TYR A 128 -7.32 0.29 -12.42
N TYR A 129 -8.43 0.08 -13.12
CA TYR A 129 -9.77 0.34 -12.58
C TYR A 129 -10.73 -0.80 -12.89
N SER A 130 -11.86 -0.80 -12.20
CA SER A 130 -12.95 -1.74 -12.39
C SER A 130 -14.28 -0.98 -12.46
N ASP A 131 -15.37 -1.67 -12.79
CA ASP A 131 -16.70 -1.05 -12.85
C ASP A 131 -17.16 -0.49 -11.49
N LYS A 132 -16.62 -1.01 -10.38
CA LYS A 132 -16.84 -0.47 -9.02
C LYS A 132 -16.12 0.85 -8.76
N THR A 133 -15.10 1.19 -9.53
CA THR A 133 -14.26 2.36 -9.29
C THR A 133 -15.04 3.64 -9.63
N VAL A 134 -15.21 4.53 -8.63
CA VAL A 134 -15.92 5.81 -8.80
C VAL A 134 -15.01 6.89 -9.35
N ALA A 135 -13.78 6.98 -8.83
CA ALA A 135 -12.73 7.79 -9.40
C ALA A 135 -11.41 7.06 -9.30
N LEU A 136 -10.55 7.29 -10.29
CA LEU A 136 -9.23 6.71 -10.36
C LEU A 136 -8.21 7.82 -10.15
N LEU A 137 -7.44 7.72 -9.06
CA LEU A 137 -6.27 8.56 -8.82
C LEU A 137 -5.03 7.77 -9.24
N CYS A 138 -4.08 8.44 -9.86
CA CYS A 138 -2.81 7.84 -10.21
C CYS A 138 -2.01 7.49 -8.95
N GLU A 139 -1.55 6.25 -8.82
CA GLU A 139 -0.79 5.78 -7.65
C GLU A 139 0.54 6.55 -7.44
N GLU A 140 1.16 7.04 -8.52
CA GLU A 140 2.43 7.78 -8.45
C GLU A 140 2.27 9.30 -8.29
N CYS A 141 1.50 9.96 -9.16
CA CYS A 141 1.42 11.43 -9.19
C CYS A 141 0.15 12.00 -8.54
N ASN A 142 -0.72 11.13 -8.03
CA ASN A 142 -1.97 11.48 -7.35
C ASN A 142 -2.93 12.36 -8.16
N HIS A 143 -2.79 12.39 -9.50
CA HIS A 143 -3.74 13.06 -10.40
C HIS A 143 -4.92 12.17 -10.72
N GLU A 144 -6.11 12.77 -10.86
CA GLU A 144 -7.29 12.05 -11.34
C GLU A 144 -7.12 11.67 -12.81
N ILE A 145 -7.36 10.40 -13.10
CA ILE A 145 -7.40 9.86 -14.45
C ILE A 145 -8.88 9.75 -14.83
N PRO A 146 -9.35 10.50 -15.85
CA PRO A 146 -10.73 10.40 -16.29
C PRO A 146 -10.97 8.99 -16.85
N VAL A 147 -11.87 8.24 -16.22
CA VAL A 147 -12.27 6.89 -16.67
C VAL A 147 -13.68 6.94 -17.27
N SER A 148 -13.81 6.39 -18.47
CA SER A 148 -15.09 6.24 -19.17
C SER A 148 -15.77 4.97 -18.66
N ARG A 149 -16.94 5.09 -18.02
CA ARG A 149 -17.76 3.91 -17.68
C ARG A 149 -18.50 3.39 -18.91
N ALA A 150 -18.92 2.13 -18.86
CA ALA A 150 -19.75 1.50 -19.89
C ALA A 150 -21.06 2.29 -20.18
N ASP A 151 -21.54 3.08 -19.22
CA ASP A 151 -22.72 3.94 -19.36
C ASP A 151 -22.45 5.29 -20.07
N GLY A 152 -21.24 5.50 -20.61
CA GLY A 152 -20.87 6.73 -21.35
C GLY A 152 -20.68 7.98 -20.49
N GLN A 153 -20.85 7.89 -19.17
CA GLN A 153 -20.56 8.98 -18.23
C GLN A 153 -19.08 8.93 -17.80
N THR A 154 -18.37 10.05 -17.96
CA THR A 154 -17.06 10.26 -17.34
C THR A 154 -17.27 10.53 -15.87
N ALA A 155 -16.80 9.60 -15.02
CA ALA A 155 -16.90 9.79 -13.58
C ALA A 155 -15.78 10.74 -13.14
N HIS A 156 -16.12 12.03 -13.03
CA HIS A 156 -15.31 13.00 -12.29
C HIS A 156 -15.72 12.94 -10.83
N SER A 157 -14.80 12.62 -9.92
CA SER A 157 -15.07 12.81 -8.50
C SER A 157 -14.97 14.30 -8.15
N LYS A 158 -16.00 14.81 -7.47
CA LYS A 158 -16.01 16.15 -6.85
C LYS A 158 -14.96 16.32 -5.72
N PHE A 159 -14.04 15.37 -5.56
CA PHE A 159 -13.05 15.32 -4.48
C PHE A 159 -11.61 15.44 -4.99
N ALA A 160 -11.38 15.52 -6.30
CA ALA A 160 -10.09 15.95 -6.81
C ALA A 160 -9.85 17.39 -6.36
N VAL A 161 -8.64 17.67 -5.86
CA VAL A 161 -8.17 19.04 -5.67
C VAL A 161 -8.24 19.69 -7.05
N VAL A 162 -9.27 20.50 -7.26
CA VAL A 162 -9.33 21.40 -8.40
C VAL A 162 -8.20 22.39 -8.14
N ASP A 163 -7.07 22.19 -8.83
CA ASP A 163 -6.01 23.20 -8.85
C ASP A 163 -6.66 24.53 -9.23
N ASP A 164 -6.29 25.60 -8.54
CA ASP A 164 -6.83 26.93 -8.81
C ASP A 164 -6.39 27.34 -10.22
N ASP A 165 -7.32 27.32 -11.18
CA ASP A 165 -7.10 27.74 -12.58
C ASP A 165 -6.72 29.23 -12.68
N LYS A 166 -6.75 29.97 -11.57
CA LYS A 166 -6.33 31.36 -11.51
C LYS A 166 -4.83 31.49 -11.78
N THR A 167 -4.51 32.48 -12.59
CA THR A 167 -3.14 32.93 -12.78
C THR A 167 -2.68 33.81 -11.63
N TYR A 168 -1.41 33.72 -11.28
CA TYR A 168 -0.80 34.50 -10.21
C TYR A 168 0.37 35.34 -10.73
N GLU A 169 0.61 36.46 -10.06
CA GLU A 169 1.77 37.33 -10.21
C GLU A 169 2.69 37.12 -9.01
N LEU A 170 3.95 36.77 -9.26
CA LEU A 170 4.98 36.67 -8.23
C LEU A 170 5.77 37.98 -8.15
N ARG A 171 5.73 38.64 -7.00
CA ARG A 171 6.49 39.88 -6.73
C ARG A 171 7.53 39.63 -5.64
N LEU A 172 8.72 40.16 -5.86
CA LEU A 172 9.79 40.23 -4.87
C LEU A 172 9.62 41.53 -4.08
N ILE A 173 9.50 41.42 -2.76
CA ILE A 173 9.24 42.58 -1.89
C ILE A 173 10.50 43.04 -1.19
N ALA A 174 11.25 42.09 -0.65
CA ALA A 174 12.46 42.36 0.12
C ALA A 174 13.43 41.20 0.01
N TYR A 175 14.68 41.44 0.35
CA TYR A 175 15.68 40.41 0.60
C TYR A 175 16.49 40.82 1.84
N GLU A 176 16.93 39.84 2.63
CA GLU A 176 17.62 40.10 3.89
C GLU A 176 19.07 40.53 3.65
N HIS A 177 19.80 39.78 2.83
CA HIS A 177 21.18 40.07 2.43
C HIS A 177 21.39 39.79 0.94
N LEU A 178 22.15 40.66 0.26
CA LEU A 178 22.53 40.45 -1.13
C LEU A 178 23.62 39.37 -1.20
N THR A 179 23.22 38.11 -1.38
CA THR A 179 24.13 36.98 -1.56
C THR A 179 24.33 36.68 -3.04
N GLU A 180 25.51 36.18 -3.43
CA GLU A 180 25.75 35.71 -4.81
C GLU A 180 24.86 34.50 -5.16
N GLU A 181 24.46 33.72 -4.15
CA GLU A 181 23.52 32.62 -4.30
C GLU A 181 22.12 33.09 -4.72
N LEU A 182 21.62 34.17 -4.12
CA LEU A 182 20.35 34.78 -4.51
C LEU A 182 20.40 35.30 -5.95
N ILE A 183 21.51 35.95 -6.33
CA ILE A 183 21.71 36.43 -7.71
C ILE A 183 21.71 35.24 -8.67
N SER A 184 22.43 34.16 -8.37
CA SER A 184 22.48 32.94 -9.19
C SER A 184 21.11 32.25 -9.31
N ALA A 185 20.36 32.20 -8.20
CA ALA A 185 18.99 31.66 -8.18
C ALA A 185 18.03 32.50 -9.04
N LEU A 186 18.12 33.83 -8.99
CA LEU A 186 17.32 34.72 -9.84
C LEU A 186 17.74 34.65 -11.32
N GLN A 187 19.04 34.55 -11.60
CA GLN A 187 19.55 34.38 -12.97
C GLN A 187 19.04 33.08 -13.60
N SER A 188 19.08 31.97 -12.85
CA SER A 188 18.63 30.67 -13.35
C SER A 188 17.10 30.57 -13.48
N SER A 189 16.35 31.15 -12.54
CA SER A 189 14.88 31.10 -12.55
C SER A 189 14.23 32.05 -13.58
N LEU A 190 14.83 33.21 -13.85
CA LEU A 190 14.30 34.22 -14.77
C LEU A 190 15.04 34.31 -16.10
N ALA A 191 16.12 33.54 -16.27
CA ALA A 191 17.01 33.60 -17.45
C ALA A 191 17.56 35.02 -17.73
N LEU A 192 17.83 35.79 -16.67
CA LEU A 192 18.34 37.16 -16.75
C LEU A 192 19.86 37.23 -16.57
N ASN A 193 20.48 38.28 -17.13
CA ASN A 193 21.90 38.56 -16.93
C ASN A 193 22.16 39.19 -15.54
N ARG A 194 23.39 39.06 -15.01
CA ARG A 194 23.75 39.50 -13.65
C ARG A 194 23.45 40.97 -13.40
N ASN A 195 23.72 41.81 -14.39
CA ASN A 195 23.47 43.25 -14.30
C ASN A 195 21.96 43.57 -14.27
N GLN A 196 21.14 42.81 -15.01
CA GLN A 196 19.68 42.96 -15.00
C GLN A 196 19.10 42.54 -13.66
N VAL A 197 19.60 41.44 -13.07
CA VAL A 197 19.17 41.00 -11.72
C VAL A 197 19.55 42.03 -10.66
N LYS A 198 20.77 42.60 -10.71
CA LYS A 198 21.18 43.66 -9.78
C LYS A 198 20.33 44.92 -9.91
N GLN A 199 19.98 45.33 -11.12
CA GLN A 199 19.09 46.46 -11.36
C GLN A 199 17.68 46.17 -10.82
N MET A 200 17.15 44.97 -11.07
CA MET A 200 15.84 44.53 -10.57
C MET A 200 15.78 44.49 -9.04
N LEU A 201 16.87 44.12 -8.37
CA LEU A 201 16.97 44.14 -6.90
C LEU A 201 17.06 45.56 -6.31
N GLN A 202 17.41 46.56 -7.10
CA GLN A 202 17.39 47.97 -6.67
C GLN A 202 15.98 48.58 -6.75
N GLU A 203 15.10 48.01 -7.57
CA GLU A 203 13.75 48.51 -7.84
C GLU A 203 12.67 47.74 -7.05
N LEU A 204 12.93 47.43 -5.77
CA LEU A 204 11.97 46.74 -4.92
C LEU A 204 10.79 47.66 -4.51
N PRO A 205 9.54 47.15 -4.49
CA PRO A 205 9.11 45.81 -4.90
C PRO A 205 9.02 45.66 -6.43
N CYS A 206 9.49 44.54 -6.97
CA CYS A 206 9.50 44.26 -8.41
C CYS A 206 8.76 42.97 -8.78
N THR A 207 8.16 42.95 -9.96
CA THR A 207 7.46 41.78 -10.48
C THR A 207 8.44 40.83 -11.16
N LEU A 208 8.50 39.58 -10.68
CA LEU A 208 9.38 38.55 -11.23
C LEU A 208 8.71 37.82 -12.40
N LEU A 209 7.47 37.35 -12.20
CA LEU A 209 6.71 36.60 -13.20
C LEU A 209 5.22 36.93 -13.10
N THR A 210 4.57 37.01 -14.24
CA THR A 210 3.11 37.20 -14.38
C THR A 210 2.50 35.99 -15.09
N GLY A 211 1.22 35.70 -14.80
CA GLY A 211 0.47 34.67 -15.52
C GLY A 211 0.88 33.24 -15.18
N ILE A 212 1.45 32.99 -14.00
CA ILE A 212 1.93 31.65 -13.60
C ILE A 212 0.88 30.90 -12.77
N PRO A 213 0.80 29.56 -12.87
CA PRO A 213 -0.10 28.78 -12.02
C PRO A 213 0.37 28.84 -10.56
N LYS A 214 -0.58 28.73 -9.62
CA LYS A 214 -0.34 28.83 -8.17
C LYS A 214 0.86 27.99 -7.70
N ARG A 215 0.92 26.73 -8.12
CA ARG A 215 1.99 25.80 -7.74
C ARG A 215 3.37 26.26 -8.18
N LYS A 216 3.49 26.91 -9.34
CA LYS A 216 4.76 27.47 -9.83
C LYS A 216 5.14 28.72 -9.03
N ALA A 217 4.16 29.55 -8.66
CA ALA A 217 4.39 30.71 -7.78
C ALA A 217 4.86 30.26 -6.39
N GLU A 218 4.21 29.26 -5.79
CA GLU A 218 4.59 28.68 -4.50
C GLU A 218 5.99 28.06 -4.54
N MET A 219 6.29 27.22 -5.55
CA MET A 219 7.60 26.60 -5.71
C MET A 219 8.73 27.63 -5.83
N LEU A 220 8.54 28.66 -6.67
CA LEU A 220 9.52 29.73 -6.84
C LEU A 220 9.67 30.60 -5.60
N SER A 221 8.56 30.90 -4.92
CA SER A 221 8.60 31.65 -3.66
C SER A 221 9.40 30.89 -2.59
N ALA A 222 9.16 29.58 -2.43
CA ALA A 222 9.89 28.74 -1.49
C ALA A 222 11.39 28.66 -1.82
N GLN A 223 11.74 28.53 -3.10
CA GLN A 223 13.13 28.50 -3.54
C GLN A 223 13.85 29.82 -3.22
N LEU A 224 13.21 30.96 -3.51
CA LEU A 224 13.78 32.29 -3.25
C LEU A 224 13.85 32.60 -1.74
N THR A 225 12.87 32.17 -0.96
CA THR A 225 12.92 32.26 0.51
C THR A 225 14.05 31.43 1.10
N GLY A 226 14.37 30.27 0.53
CA GLY A 226 15.57 29.50 0.89
C GLY A 226 16.89 30.26 0.71
N HIS A 227 16.92 31.27 -0.16
CA HIS A 227 18.08 32.14 -0.41
C HIS A 227 17.94 33.54 0.23
N GLY A 228 17.03 33.71 1.19
CA GLY A 228 16.87 34.96 1.94
C GLY A 228 16.04 36.04 1.24
N ALA A 229 15.24 35.69 0.23
CA ALA A 229 14.32 36.59 -0.46
C ALA A 229 12.86 36.41 -0.01
N SER A 230 12.18 37.53 0.24
CA SER A 230 10.76 37.59 0.59
C SER A 230 9.92 37.88 -0.65
N CYS A 231 9.16 36.88 -1.07
CA CYS A 231 8.26 36.95 -2.22
C CYS A 231 6.80 36.86 -1.77
N GLN A 232 5.92 37.60 -2.43
CA GLN A 232 4.47 37.41 -2.31
C GLN A 232 3.87 37.19 -3.69
N PHE A 233 2.83 36.37 -3.75
CA PHE A 233 2.09 36.12 -4.97
C PHE A 233 0.65 36.65 -4.84
N PHE A 234 0.19 37.32 -5.89
CA PHE A 234 -1.14 37.92 -5.96
C PHE A 234 -1.93 37.24 -7.08
N PRO A 235 -3.22 36.92 -6.89
CA PRO A 235 -4.05 36.42 -7.98
C PRO A 235 -4.23 37.52 -9.03
N ILE A 236 -4.01 37.15 -10.29
CA ILE A 236 -4.36 37.94 -11.47
C ILE A 236 -5.65 37.34 -12.00
N GLY A 237 -6.79 37.95 -11.65
CA GLY A 237 -8.13 37.46 -12.00
C GLY A 237 -8.99 37.14 -10.78
#